data_AF-T0YPM4-F1
#
_entry.id   AF-T0YPM4-F1
#
_cell.length_a   1.000
_cell.length_b   1.000
_cell.length_c   1.000
_cell.angle_alpha   90.00
_cell.angle_beta   90.00
_cell.angle_gamma   90.00
#
_symmetry.space_group_name_H-M   'P 1'
#
loop_
_entity.id
_entity.type
_entity.pdbx_description
1 polymer ?
#
loop_
_entity_poly.entity_id
_entity_poly.type
_entity_poly.pdbx_seq_one_letter_code
_entity_poly.pdbx_strand_id
1 'polypeptide(L)'
;DDYLADRRARGYRLDLHGWLIATFLAGLAARGVTRITVADAVAFAEQPLGTDRRWHARRLQVVRGLAAYVHILDPIAADLIPDGLISAKVTRPIPYLYSDEDIAQLMATAAALSPPLLAAGVHMLIGLIAATGLRSGEAVALNLEDLRLEERMMTVTGKYGKRRLVPLHATTVQALAEYLEV
;
A
#
# COMPACT_ATOMS: atom_id res chain seq x y z
N ASP A 1 -9.07 9.91 -18.14
CA ASP A 1 -9.21 8.52 -17.68
C ASP A 1 -8.07 7.59 -18.11
N ASP A 2 -7.52 7.75 -19.30
CA ASP A 2 -6.45 6.89 -19.85
C ASP A 2 -5.21 6.74 -18.96
N TYR A 3 -4.74 7.83 -18.35
CA TYR A 3 -3.63 7.79 -17.38
C TYR A 3 -3.90 6.83 -16.21
N LEU A 4 -5.08 6.92 -15.60
CA LEU A 4 -5.43 6.08 -14.46
C LEU A 4 -5.64 4.62 -14.89
N ALA A 5 -6.19 4.40 -16.08
CA ALA A 5 -6.36 3.07 -16.66
C ALA A 5 -5.00 2.39 -16.90
N ASP A 6 -4.05 3.07 -17.57
CA ASP A 6 -2.69 2.54 -17.80
C ASP A 6 -2.01 2.19 -16.46
N ARG A 7 -2.09 3.09 -15.48
CA ARG A 7 -1.47 2.84 -14.17
C ARG A 7 -2.15 1.68 -13.43
N ARG A 8 -3.46 1.53 -13.53
CA ARG A 8 -4.19 0.40 -12.93
C ARG A 8 -3.85 -0.93 -13.60
N ALA A 9 -3.69 -0.95 -14.92
CA ALA A 9 -3.24 -2.14 -15.65
C ALA A 9 -1.85 -2.63 -15.20
N ARG A 10 -1.00 -1.72 -14.69
CA ARG A 10 0.31 -2.05 -14.08
C ARG A 10 0.21 -2.50 -12.60
N GLY A 11 -0.99 -2.70 -12.07
CA GLY A 11 -1.25 -3.23 -10.73
C GLY A 11 -1.32 -2.18 -9.61
N TYR A 12 -1.46 -0.90 -9.92
CA TYR A 12 -1.67 0.13 -8.90
C TYR A 12 -3.16 0.37 -8.64
N ARG A 13 -3.62 0.37 -7.38
CA ARG A 13 -5.02 0.70 -7.02
C ARG A 13 -5.38 2.18 -7.25
N LEU A 14 -4.50 3.08 -6.81
CA LEU A 14 -4.56 4.54 -7.06
C LEU A 14 -5.83 5.26 -6.59
N ASP A 15 -6.58 4.72 -5.62
CA ASP A 15 -7.84 5.32 -5.13
C ASP A 15 -7.67 6.81 -4.77
N LEU A 16 -6.68 7.13 -3.94
CA LEU A 16 -6.33 8.52 -3.57
C LEU A 16 -5.83 9.35 -4.76
N HIS A 17 -5.06 8.76 -5.68
CA HIS A 17 -4.52 9.50 -6.83
C HIS A 17 -5.65 9.88 -7.79
N GLY A 18 -6.60 8.97 -8.01
CA GLY A 18 -7.77 9.23 -8.84
C GLY A 18 -8.58 10.41 -8.32
N TRP A 19 -8.87 10.43 -7.01
CA TRP A 19 -9.57 11.55 -6.39
C TRP A 19 -8.79 12.88 -6.48
N LEU A 20 -7.48 12.86 -6.23
CA LEU A 20 -6.63 14.05 -6.33
C LEU A 20 -6.56 14.59 -7.76
N ILE A 21 -6.44 13.71 -8.75
CA ILE A 21 -6.41 14.08 -10.17
C ILE A 21 -7.74 14.66 -10.60
N ALA A 22 -8.86 14.03 -10.25
CA ALA A 22 -10.19 14.53 -10.57
C ALA A 22 -10.41 15.93 -9.98
N THR A 23 -10.06 16.12 -8.71
CA THR A 23 -10.15 17.42 -8.04
C THR A 23 -9.27 18.48 -8.71
N PHE A 24 -8.03 18.13 -9.06
CA PHE A 24 -7.11 19.03 -9.75
C PHE A 24 -7.66 19.47 -11.12
N LEU A 25 -8.08 18.51 -11.95
CA LEU A 25 -8.61 18.78 -13.29
C LEU A 25 -9.92 19.58 -13.24
N ALA A 26 -10.81 19.29 -12.29
CA ALA A 26 -12.02 20.08 -12.07
C ALA A 26 -11.70 21.54 -11.73
N GLY A 27 -10.66 21.78 -10.90
CA GLY A 27 -10.19 23.12 -10.57
C GLY A 27 -9.54 23.89 -11.73
N LEU A 28 -8.91 23.18 -12.69
CA LEU A 28 -8.45 23.79 -13.94
C LEU A 28 -9.63 24.15 -14.85
N ALA A 29 -10.56 23.21 -15.03
CA ALA A 29 -11.73 23.38 -15.88
C ALA A 29 -12.63 24.54 -15.42
N ALA A 30 -12.83 24.69 -14.10
CA ALA A 30 -13.57 25.81 -13.52
C ALA A 30 -12.97 27.20 -13.83
N ARG A 31 -11.67 27.25 -14.14
CA ARG A 31 -10.95 28.49 -14.53
C ARG A 31 -10.75 28.60 -16.05
N GLY A 32 -11.27 27.66 -16.84
CA GLY A 32 -11.05 27.61 -18.29
C GLY A 32 -9.60 27.32 -18.69
N VAL A 33 -8.79 26.76 -17.78
CA VAL A 33 -7.39 26.42 -18.03
C VAL A 33 -7.31 25.02 -18.64
N THR A 34 -6.71 24.91 -19.83
CA THR A 34 -6.58 23.63 -20.55
C THR A 34 -5.16 23.06 -20.50
N ARG A 35 -4.16 23.88 -20.20
CA ARG A 35 -2.76 23.46 -20.04
C ARG A 35 -2.43 23.23 -18.58
N ILE A 36 -1.82 22.09 -18.26
CA ILE A 36 -1.28 21.85 -16.92
C ILE A 36 0.04 22.61 -16.78
N THR A 37 0.09 23.61 -15.89
CA THR A 37 1.33 24.36 -15.62
C THR A 37 1.98 23.96 -14.30
N VAL A 38 3.28 24.25 -14.17
CA VAL A 38 3.99 24.12 -12.88
C VAL A 38 3.31 24.93 -11.78
N ALA A 39 2.89 26.17 -12.08
CA ALA A 39 2.24 27.06 -11.13
C ALA A 39 0.91 26.50 -10.62
N ASP A 40 0.06 25.97 -11.52
CA ASP A 40 -1.21 25.36 -11.15
C ASP A 40 -1.02 24.12 -10.29
N ALA A 41 -0.02 23.29 -10.60
CA ALA A 41 0.28 22.09 -9.83
C ALA A 41 0.74 22.41 -8.40
N VAL A 42 1.61 23.42 -8.24
CA VAL A 42 2.07 23.89 -6.93
C VAL A 42 0.90 24.50 -6.15
N ALA A 43 0.12 25.38 -6.77
CA ALA A 43 -1.03 26.02 -6.14
C ALA A 43 -2.06 24.97 -5.65
N PHE A 44 -2.37 23.98 -6.47
CA PHE A 44 -3.23 22.86 -6.06
C PHE A 44 -2.62 22.06 -4.90
N ALA A 45 -1.32 21.78 -4.95
CA ALA A 45 -0.65 21.01 -3.93
C ALA A 45 -0.70 21.73 -2.57
N GLU A 46 -0.51 23.05 -2.54
CA GLU A 46 -0.45 23.89 -1.32
C GLU A 46 -1.82 24.36 -0.80
N GLN A 47 -2.89 24.25 -1.59
CA GLN A 47 -4.23 24.71 -1.23
C GLN A 47 -4.76 24.28 0.17
N PRO A 48 -4.60 23.04 0.65
CA PRO A 48 -5.13 22.66 1.97
C PRO A 48 -4.30 23.25 3.12
N LEU A 49 -4.80 24.36 3.69
CA LEU A 49 -4.17 25.05 4.82
C LEU A 49 -4.13 24.17 6.08
N GLY A 50 -3.08 24.35 6.90
CA GLY A 50 -2.92 23.66 8.18
C GLY A 50 -2.57 22.18 8.07
N THR A 51 -2.11 21.71 6.91
CA THR A 51 -1.70 20.32 6.69
C THR A 51 -0.16 20.18 6.65
N ASP A 52 0.33 18.95 6.85
CA ASP A 52 1.77 18.65 6.79
C ASP A 52 2.34 18.90 5.38
N ARG A 53 3.54 19.47 5.27
CA ARG A 53 4.29 19.58 4.01
C ARG A 53 4.43 18.25 3.27
N ARG A 54 4.47 17.12 3.99
CA ARG A 54 4.45 15.79 3.36
C ARG A 54 3.18 15.55 2.54
N TRP A 55 2.03 16.06 3.00
CA TRP A 55 0.79 15.99 2.26
C TRP A 55 0.84 16.84 1.00
N HIS A 56 1.32 18.08 1.10
CA HIS A 56 1.54 18.95 -0.06
C HIS A 56 2.48 18.32 -1.10
N ALA A 57 3.62 17.77 -0.67
CA ALA A 57 4.56 17.08 -1.57
C ALA A 57 3.92 15.85 -2.23
N ARG A 58 3.10 15.09 -1.50
CA ARG A 58 2.36 13.95 -2.06
C ARG A 58 1.34 14.38 -3.11
N ARG A 59 0.59 15.46 -2.87
CA ARG A 59 -0.35 16.03 -3.86
C ARG A 59 0.39 16.44 -5.14
N LEU A 60 1.52 17.14 -5.00
CA LEU A 60 2.35 17.54 -6.14
C LEU A 60 2.90 16.33 -6.90
N GLN A 61 3.33 15.28 -6.20
CA GLN A 61 3.79 14.04 -6.83
C GLN A 61 2.71 13.39 -7.70
N VAL A 62 1.45 13.39 -7.25
CA VAL A 62 0.33 12.86 -8.04
C VAL A 62 0.13 13.66 -9.33
N VAL A 63 0.09 14.99 -9.22
CA VAL A 63 -0.07 15.87 -10.40
C VAL A 63 1.14 15.77 -11.34
N ARG A 64 2.37 15.66 -10.81
CA ARG A 64 3.59 15.43 -11.59
C ARG A 64 3.49 14.19 -12.46
N GLY A 65 2.96 13.08 -11.92
CA GLY A 65 2.78 11.84 -12.67
C GLY A 65 1.80 11.99 -13.84
N LEU A 66 0.69 12.73 -13.63
CA LEU A 66 -0.27 13.04 -14.69
C LEU A 66 0.35 13.98 -15.74
N ALA A 67 0.99 15.07 -15.31
CA ALA A 67 1.57 16.07 -16.20
C ALA A 67 2.65 15.45 -17.10
N ALA A 68 3.52 14.59 -16.55
CA ALA A 68 4.50 13.86 -17.35
C ALA A 68 3.84 12.94 -18.40
N TYR A 69 2.77 12.24 -18.04
CA TYR A 69 2.01 11.41 -18.99
C TYR A 69 1.39 12.25 -20.11
N VAL A 70 0.73 13.36 -19.76
CA VAL A 70 0.13 14.27 -20.75
C VAL A 70 1.20 14.90 -21.63
N HIS A 71 2.32 15.35 -21.07
CA HIS A 71 3.42 15.97 -21.80
C HIS A 71 4.03 15.02 -22.85
N ILE A 72 4.12 13.72 -22.55
CA ILE A 72 4.60 12.71 -23.50
C ILE A 72 3.66 12.58 -24.71
N LEU A 73 2.34 12.71 -24.49
CA LEU A 73 1.34 12.62 -25.56
C LEU A 73 1.17 13.94 -26.32
N ASP A 74 1.22 15.06 -25.60
CA ASP A 74 1.10 16.41 -26.11
C ASP A 74 1.88 17.40 -25.21
N PRO A 75 3.08 17.83 -25.63
CA PRO A 75 3.90 18.81 -24.91
C PRO A 75 3.24 20.19 -24.74
N ILE A 76 2.24 20.52 -25.58
CA ILE A 76 1.49 21.78 -25.51
C ILE A 76 0.36 21.69 -24.45
N ALA A 77 -0.07 20.49 -24.07
CA ALA A 77 -1.09 20.30 -23.04
C ALA A 77 -0.54 20.30 -21.60
N ALA A 78 0.76 20.07 -21.37
CA ALA A 78 1.31 20.06 -20.02
C ALA A 78 2.80 20.45 -19.93
N ASP A 79 3.18 21.10 -18.82
CA ASP A 79 4.57 21.25 -18.40
C ASP A 79 5.10 19.95 -17.77
N LEU A 80 6.42 19.73 -17.88
CA LEU A 80 7.13 18.83 -16.96
C LEU A 80 7.27 19.53 -15.61
N ILE A 81 6.76 18.91 -14.54
CA ILE A 81 6.80 19.47 -13.19
C ILE A 81 8.08 18.99 -12.48
N PRO A 82 9.03 19.89 -12.17
CA PRO A 82 10.26 19.52 -11.48
C PRO A 82 10.04 18.87 -10.11
N ASP A 83 11.02 18.08 -9.68
CA ASP A 83 11.15 17.64 -8.30
C ASP A 83 11.59 18.80 -7.39
N GLY A 84 11.44 18.63 -6.07
CA GLY A 84 11.98 19.58 -5.08
C GLY A 84 11.22 20.90 -4.89
N LEU A 85 10.20 21.20 -5.70
CA LEU A 85 9.39 22.44 -5.58
C LEU A 85 8.68 22.58 -4.22
N ILE A 86 8.29 21.45 -3.61
CA ILE A 86 7.79 21.39 -2.25
C ILE A 86 8.72 20.49 -1.46
N SER A 87 9.54 21.12 -0.61
CA SER A 87 10.47 20.40 0.26
C SER A 87 9.73 19.77 1.43
N ALA A 88 9.52 18.46 1.36
CA ALA A 88 9.07 17.65 2.49
C ALA A 88 10.21 16.72 2.90
N LYS A 89 10.70 16.86 4.14
CA LYS A 89 11.71 15.95 4.68
C LYS A 89 11.08 14.58 4.88
N VAL A 90 11.36 13.66 3.95
CA VAL A 90 11.06 12.24 4.12
C VAL A 90 12.17 11.66 4.99
N THR A 91 11.95 11.67 6.31
CA THR A 91 12.77 10.84 7.20
C THR A 91 12.37 9.40 6.97
N ARG A 92 13.28 8.59 6.42
CA ARG A 92 13.09 7.14 6.37
C ARG A 92 13.02 6.66 7.82
N PRO A 93 11.88 6.14 8.30
CA PRO A 93 11.82 5.60 9.65
C PRO A 93 12.82 4.46 9.74
N ILE A 94 13.55 4.39 10.84
CA ILE A 94 14.34 3.20 11.18
C ILE A 94 13.30 2.09 11.43
N PRO A 95 13.38 0.95 10.71
CA PRO A 95 12.47 -0.15 10.97
C PRO A 95 12.58 -0.58 12.43
N TYR A 96 11.45 -0.67 13.11
CA TYR A 96 11.41 -1.30 14.43
C TYR A 96 11.52 -2.81 14.24
N LEU A 97 12.54 -3.41 14.86
CA LEU A 97 12.73 -4.86 14.86
C LEU A 97 12.12 -5.40 16.15
N TYR A 98 11.11 -6.24 16.01
CA TYR A 98 10.48 -6.92 17.15
C TYR A 98 11.42 -7.99 17.68
N SER A 99 11.62 -8.01 19.00
CA SER A 99 12.24 -9.12 19.70
C SER A 99 11.26 -10.29 19.86
N ASP A 100 11.78 -11.46 20.22
CA ASP A 100 10.95 -12.63 20.51
C ASP A 100 9.94 -12.35 21.63
N GLU A 101 10.33 -11.56 22.64
CA GLU A 101 9.47 -11.09 23.74
C GLU A 101 8.34 -10.19 23.20
N ASP A 102 8.66 -9.24 22.31
CA ASP A 102 7.64 -8.36 21.74
C ASP A 102 6.62 -9.14 20.91
N ILE A 103 7.07 -10.15 20.16
CA ILE A 103 6.19 -11.02 19.37
C ILE A 103 5.30 -11.84 20.29
N ALA A 104 5.86 -12.45 21.34
CA ALA A 104 5.09 -13.21 22.32
C ALA A 104 4.02 -12.34 23.01
N GLN A 105 4.39 -11.12 23.40
CA GLN A 105 3.47 -10.16 24.01
C GLN A 105 2.34 -9.73 23.07
N LEU A 106 2.65 -9.51 21.78
CA LEU A 106 1.64 -9.21 20.76
C LEU A 106 0.67 -10.37 20.56
N MET A 107 1.17 -11.60 20.46
CA MET A 107 0.35 -12.80 20.32
C MET A 107 -0.54 -13.04 21.55
N ALA A 108 -0.02 -12.82 22.77
CA ALA A 108 -0.80 -12.91 24.00
C ALA A 108 -1.90 -11.85 24.07
N THR A 109 -1.58 -10.61 23.65
CA THR A 109 -2.56 -9.52 23.60
C THR A 109 -3.65 -9.80 22.56
N ALA A 110 -3.29 -10.38 21.41
CA ALA A 110 -4.24 -10.78 20.37
C ALA A 110 -5.21 -11.87 20.85
N ALA A 111 -4.72 -12.84 21.64
CA ALA A 111 -5.56 -13.90 22.21
C ALA A 111 -6.62 -13.38 23.19
N ALA A 112 -6.45 -12.18 23.74
CA ALA A 112 -7.41 -11.53 24.65
C ALA A 112 -8.46 -10.66 23.94
N LEU A 113 -8.43 -10.58 22.59
CA LEU A 113 -9.42 -9.81 21.83
C LEU A 113 -10.82 -10.45 21.91
N SER A 114 -11.84 -9.65 21.60
CA SER A 114 -13.22 -10.11 21.47
C SER A 114 -13.77 -9.66 20.12
N PRO A 115 -14.53 -10.52 19.38
CA PRO A 115 -14.99 -11.87 19.75
C PRO A 115 -13.90 -12.95 19.65
N PRO A 116 -14.11 -14.17 20.21
CA PRO A 116 -13.11 -15.26 20.20
C PRO A 116 -12.54 -15.61 18.83
N LEU A 117 -13.38 -15.59 17.78
CA LEU A 117 -12.95 -15.84 16.40
C LEU A 117 -11.94 -14.78 15.91
N LEU A 118 -12.15 -13.51 16.29
CA LEU A 118 -11.21 -12.43 15.97
C LEU A 118 -9.88 -12.63 16.73
N ALA A 119 -9.94 -13.02 18.01
CA ALA A 119 -8.75 -13.31 18.79
C ALA A 119 -7.91 -14.43 18.17
N ALA A 120 -8.53 -15.56 17.83
CA ALA A 120 -7.87 -16.68 17.18
C ALA A 120 -7.24 -16.26 15.85
N GLY A 121 -7.99 -15.52 15.01
CA GLY A 121 -7.52 -15.06 13.71
C GLY A 121 -6.34 -14.09 13.79
N VAL A 122 -6.39 -13.10 14.69
CA VAL A 122 -5.30 -12.13 14.86
C VAL A 122 -4.07 -12.80 15.50
N HIS A 123 -4.27 -13.69 16.49
CA HIS A 123 -3.20 -14.46 17.12
C HIS A 123 -2.46 -15.31 16.07
N MET A 124 -3.21 -16.08 15.25
CA MET A 124 -2.63 -16.90 14.19
C MET A 124 -1.95 -16.05 13.12
N LEU A 125 -2.54 -14.92 12.72
CA LEU A 125 -1.94 -14.04 11.73
C LEU A 125 -0.58 -13.49 12.17
N ILE A 126 -0.46 -13.03 13.42
CA ILE A 126 0.80 -12.52 13.98
C ILE A 126 1.85 -13.63 14.01
N GLY A 127 1.50 -14.79 14.57
CA GLY A 127 2.41 -15.93 14.67
C GLY A 127 2.88 -16.44 13.30
N LEU A 128 1.98 -16.49 12.31
CA LEU A 128 2.31 -16.90 10.95
C LEU A 128 3.31 -15.93 10.32
N ILE A 129 3.05 -14.62 10.38
CA ILE A 129 3.94 -13.60 9.84
C ILE A 129 5.31 -13.67 10.52
N ALA A 130 5.36 -13.81 11.84
CA ALA A 130 6.60 -13.93 12.60
C ALA A 130 7.41 -15.17 12.17
N ALA A 131 6.76 -16.32 12.02
CA ALA A 131 7.42 -17.58 11.67
C ALA A 131 7.89 -17.67 10.21
N THR A 132 7.24 -16.95 9.29
CA THR A 132 7.42 -17.15 7.84
C THR A 132 7.90 -15.92 7.08
N GLY A 133 7.88 -14.74 7.71
CA GLY A 133 8.30 -13.48 7.08
C GLY A 133 7.39 -13.01 5.95
N LEU A 134 6.13 -13.45 5.92
CA LEU A 134 5.15 -12.99 4.92
C LEU A 134 4.87 -11.50 5.05
N ARG A 135 4.60 -10.87 3.90
CA ARG A 135 3.98 -9.54 3.94
C ARG A 135 2.57 -9.67 4.49
N SER A 136 2.08 -8.67 5.23
CA SER A 136 0.72 -8.68 5.78
C SER A 136 -0.36 -8.95 4.73
N GLY A 137 -0.25 -8.32 3.54
CA GLY A 137 -1.17 -8.57 2.44
C GLY A 137 -1.04 -9.95 1.80
N GLU A 138 0.12 -10.60 1.90
CA GLU A 138 0.28 -11.99 1.47
C GLU A 138 -0.40 -12.94 2.47
N ALA A 139 -0.20 -12.73 3.78
CA ALA A 139 -0.76 -13.56 4.83
C ALA A 139 -2.30 -13.47 4.90
N VAL A 140 -2.88 -12.26 4.77
CA VAL A 140 -4.34 -12.07 4.79
C VAL A 140 -5.04 -12.61 3.52
N ALA A 141 -4.29 -12.81 2.43
CA ALA A 141 -4.83 -13.32 1.17
C ALA A 141 -4.77 -14.86 1.03
N LEU A 142 -4.22 -15.56 2.03
CA LEU A 142 -4.13 -17.02 2.01
C LEU A 142 -5.50 -17.67 2.08
N ASN A 143 -5.69 -18.74 1.29
CA ASN A 143 -6.86 -19.60 1.32
C ASN A 143 -6.44 -21.02 1.75
N LEU A 144 -7.42 -21.87 2.10
CA LEU A 144 -7.15 -23.26 2.52
C LEU A 144 -6.41 -24.06 1.45
N GLU A 145 -6.71 -23.82 0.17
CA GLU A 145 -6.05 -24.45 -0.98
C GLU A 145 -4.56 -24.09 -1.14
N ASP A 146 -4.11 -23.01 -0.51
CA ASP A 146 -2.72 -22.60 -0.49
C ASP A 146 -1.90 -23.41 0.54
N LEU A 147 -2.55 -24.10 1.48
CA LEU A 147 -1.91 -24.83 2.57
C LEU A 147 -1.75 -26.32 2.22
N ARG A 148 -0.51 -26.83 2.29
CA ARG A 148 -0.20 -28.27 2.21
C ARG A 148 0.46 -28.69 3.51
N LEU A 149 -0.37 -28.87 4.55
CA LEU A 149 0.11 -29.13 5.92
C LEU A 149 0.86 -30.47 6.04
N GLU A 150 0.43 -31.51 5.32
CA GLU A 150 1.13 -32.81 5.27
C GLU A 150 2.55 -32.67 4.69
N GLU A 151 2.70 -31.86 3.65
CA GLU A 151 3.99 -31.56 3.01
C GLU A 151 4.76 -30.46 3.77
N ARG A 152 4.18 -29.89 4.83
CA ARG A 152 4.72 -28.75 5.60
C ARG A 152 5.08 -27.56 4.71
N MET A 153 4.20 -27.24 3.76
CA MET A 153 4.45 -26.21 2.76
C MET A 153 3.21 -25.33 2.57
N MET A 154 3.42 -24.08 2.19
CA MET A 154 2.36 -23.20 1.72
C MET A 154 2.72 -22.55 0.38
N THR A 155 1.74 -22.27 -0.45
CA THR A 155 1.90 -21.47 -1.67
C THR A 155 1.52 -20.02 -1.39
N VAL A 156 2.40 -19.08 -1.72
CA VAL A 156 2.15 -17.65 -1.49
C VAL A 156 2.16 -16.91 -2.81
N THR A 157 1.10 -16.13 -3.05
CA THR A 157 1.01 -15.24 -4.21
C THR A 157 1.43 -13.82 -3.80
N GLY A 158 2.61 -13.41 -4.26
CA GLY A 158 3.16 -12.08 -4.04
C GLY A 158 2.78 -11.07 -5.13
N LYS A 159 3.53 -9.96 -5.17
CA LYS A 159 3.32 -8.89 -6.14
C LYS A 159 3.39 -9.41 -7.58
N TYR A 160 2.51 -8.90 -8.44
CA TYR A 160 2.39 -9.26 -9.86
C TYR A 160 1.99 -10.73 -10.11
N GLY A 161 1.28 -11.36 -9.16
CA GLY A 161 0.81 -12.74 -9.31
C GLY A 161 1.92 -13.79 -9.21
N LYS A 162 3.13 -13.40 -8.79
CA LYS A 162 4.25 -14.33 -8.64
C LYS A 162 4.00 -15.27 -7.47
N ARG A 163 4.07 -16.58 -7.73
CA ARG A 163 3.89 -17.62 -6.71
C ARG A 163 5.22 -18.15 -6.21
N ARG A 164 5.31 -18.47 -4.92
CA ARG A 164 6.44 -19.17 -4.31
C ARG A 164 5.96 -20.18 -3.27
N LEU A 165 6.73 -21.23 -3.06
CA LEU A 165 6.52 -22.16 -1.95
C LEU A 165 7.27 -21.66 -0.71
N VAL A 166 6.64 -21.76 0.45
CA VAL A 166 7.22 -21.41 1.75
C VAL A 166 7.16 -22.65 2.65
N PRO A 167 8.30 -23.20 3.09
CA PRO A 167 8.33 -24.30 4.03
C PRO A 167 7.86 -23.83 5.41
N LEU A 168 7.16 -24.71 6.11
CA LEU A 168 6.61 -24.49 7.43
C LEU A 168 7.37 -25.32 8.45
N HIS A 169 7.71 -24.71 9.59
CA HIS A 169 8.20 -25.46 10.74
C HIS A 169 7.07 -26.31 11.32
N ALA A 170 7.41 -27.44 11.94
CA ALA A 170 6.42 -28.37 12.50
C ALA A 170 5.49 -27.70 13.51
N THR A 171 6.03 -26.78 14.33
CA THR A 171 5.23 -25.99 15.28
C THR A 171 4.24 -25.04 14.60
N THR A 172 4.60 -24.48 13.45
CA THR A 172 3.69 -23.63 12.66
C THR A 172 2.56 -24.47 12.03
N VAL A 173 2.87 -25.68 11.57
CA VAL A 173 1.85 -26.61 11.05
C VAL A 173 0.87 -26.99 12.14
N GLN A 174 1.36 -27.31 13.34
CA GLN A 174 0.49 -27.61 14.48
C GLN A 174 -0.42 -26.42 14.84
N ALA A 175 0.15 -25.22 14.96
CA ALA A 175 -0.65 -24.02 15.28
C ALA A 175 -1.71 -23.71 14.22
N LEU A 176 -1.40 -23.91 12.93
CA LEU A 176 -2.38 -23.78 11.85
C LEU A 176 -3.48 -24.83 11.95
N ALA A 177 -3.13 -26.09 12.24
CA ALA A 177 -4.12 -27.15 12.39
C ALA A 177 -5.06 -26.86 13.57
N GLU A 178 -4.52 -26.43 14.71
CA GLU A 178 -5.33 -26.02 15.88
C GLU A 178 -6.25 -24.83 15.55
N TYR A 179 -5.76 -23.85 14.80
CA TYR A 179 -6.56 -22.70 14.37
C TYR A 179 -7.73 -23.09 13.44
N LEU A 180 -7.55 -24.10 12.59
CA LEU A 180 -8.59 -24.55 11.66
C LEU A 180 -9.77 -25.27 12.33
N GLU A 181 -9.62 -25.65 13.60
CA GLU A 181 -10.66 -26.30 14.41
C GLU A 181 -11.46 -25.29 15.29
N VAL A 182 -11.14 -23.99 15.22
CA VAL A 182 -11.81 -22.90 15.95
C VAL A 182 -13.05 -22.41 15.22
#